data_AF-A0A8T5IP21-F1
#
_entry.id   AF-A0A8T5IP21-F1
#
_cell.length_a   1.000
_cell.length_b   1.000
_cell.length_c   1.000
_cell.angle_alpha   90.00
_cell.angle_beta   90.00
_cell.angle_gamma   90.00
#
_symmetry.space_group_name_H-M   'P 1'
#
loop_
_entity.id
_entity.type
_entity.pdbx_description
1 polymer ?
#
loop_
_entity_poly.entity_id
_entity_poly.type
_entity_poly.pdbx_seq_one_letter_code
_entity_poly.pdbx_strand_id
1 'polypeptide(L)'
;MVDLAGIFAAGSGTTPILLFFTAVIVVYAVFVFYFYRFLAKKNLIELNLSKYNQYENPATVKFLATIFYIIEYLVILPVLTFFWFAVLAILILVLSKGLDASTILLISAALVAAVRITSYVSEDLSRDLAKMLPFTLLAIAITTAGFFDISALFLRIKEVPSLFSHVPYYLLFIVAIELIMRIGDFAQSAISSAGATDGEILEAPSPTE
;
A
#
# COMPACT_ATOMS: atom_id res chain seq x y z
N MET A 1 -29.74 -16.64 -8.66
CA MET A 1 -28.39 -17.11 -9.01
C MET A 1 -28.29 -17.11 -10.52
N VAL A 2 -27.38 -16.33 -11.10
CA VAL A 2 -27.14 -16.37 -12.55
C VAL A 2 -26.55 -17.74 -12.86
N ASP A 3 -27.20 -18.48 -13.76
CA ASP A 3 -26.67 -19.75 -14.25
C ASP A 3 -25.50 -19.47 -15.20
N LEU A 4 -24.32 -19.27 -14.60
CA LEU A 4 -23.08 -19.05 -15.34
C LEU A 4 -22.81 -20.23 -16.29
N ALA A 5 -23.19 -21.46 -15.92
CA ALA A 5 -22.92 -22.66 -16.73
C ALA A 5 -23.70 -22.66 -18.06
N GLY A 6 -24.93 -22.15 -18.07
CA GLY A 6 -25.73 -21.99 -19.29
C GLY A 6 -25.16 -20.97 -20.29
N ILE A 7 -24.53 -19.89 -19.80
CA ILE A 7 -23.89 -18.86 -20.64
C ILE A 7 -22.65 -19.41 -21.35
N PHE A 8 -21.91 -20.33 -20.72
CA PHE A 8 -20.73 -20.97 -21.32
C PHE A 8 -21.09 -22.08 -22.32
N ALA A 9 -22.33 -22.58 -22.32
CA ALA A 9 -22.78 -23.70 -23.16
C ALA A 9 -23.44 -23.28 -24.49
N ALA A 10 -24.02 -22.08 -24.57
CA ALA A 10 -24.80 -21.64 -25.74
C ALA A 10 -23.93 -20.92 -26.81
N GLY A 11 -23.26 -21.70 -27.66
CA GLY A 11 -22.65 -21.25 -28.92
C GLY A 11 -21.15 -20.91 -28.84
N SER A 12 -20.32 -21.76 -29.45
CA SER A 12 -18.85 -21.59 -29.59
C SER A 12 -18.13 -21.16 -28.29
N GLY A 13 -17.86 -22.12 -27.40
CA GLY A 13 -17.39 -21.91 -26.02
C GLY A 13 -16.09 -21.11 -25.79
N THR A 14 -15.50 -20.49 -26.81
CA THR A 14 -14.33 -19.60 -26.71
C THR A 14 -14.69 -18.13 -26.50
N THR A 15 -15.83 -17.65 -26.99
CA THR A 15 -16.21 -16.22 -26.84
C THR A 15 -16.64 -15.87 -25.41
N PRO A 16 -17.49 -16.66 -24.72
CA PRO A 16 -17.89 -16.35 -23.34
C PRO A 16 -16.71 -16.44 -22.36
N ILE A 17 -15.78 -17.39 -22.57
CA ILE A 17 -14.60 -17.53 -21.72
C ILE A 17 -13.64 -16.36 -21.91
N LEU A 18 -13.43 -15.91 -23.16
CA LEU A 18 -12.63 -14.71 -23.44
C LEU A 18 -13.18 -13.49 -22.73
N LEU A 19 -14.50 -13.23 -22.85
CA LEU A 19 -15.14 -12.11 -22.18
C LEU A 19 -14.99 -12.16 -20.66
N PHE A 20 -15.17 -13.34 -20.06
CA PHE A 20 -15.00 -13.54 -18.62
C PHE A 20 -13.57 -13.20 -18.16
N PHE A 21 -12.55 -13.74 -18.82
CA PHE A 21 -11.16 -13.49 -18.42
C PHE A 21 -10.70 -12.07 -18.74
N THR A 22 -11.16 -11.46 -19.83
CA THR A 22 -10.94 -10.03 -20.09
C THR A 22 -11.52 -9.18 -18.96
N ALA A 23 -12.76 -9.46 -18.52
CA ALA A 23 -13.36 -8.74 -17.40
C ALA A 23 -12.57 -8.93 -16.10
N VAL A 24 -12.13 -10.15 -15.79
CA VAL A 24 -11.30 -10.45 -14.61
C VAL A 24 -9.98 -9.68 -14.66
N ILE A 25 -9.29 -9.66 -15.81
CA ILE A 25 -8.02 -8.94 -15.98
C ILE A 25 -8.21 -7.43 -15.81
N VAL A 26 -9.26 -6.85 -16.39
CA VAL A 26 -9.59 -5.42 -16.25
C VAL A 26 -9.87 -5.08 -14.79
N VAL A 27 -10.73 -5.85 -14.12
CA VAL A 27 -11.05 -5.65 -12.70
C VAL A 27 -9.80 -5.76 -11.84
N TYR A 28 -8.95 -6.77 -12.09
CA TYR A 28 -7.68 -6.94 -11.39
C TYR A 28 -6.74 -5.75 -11.61
N ALA A 29 -6.57 -5.29 -12.87
CA ALA A 29 -5.68 -4.18 -13.18
C ALA A 29 -6.15 -2.85 -12.55
N VAL A 30 -7.46 -2.59 -12.58
CA VAL A 30 -8.07 -1.43 -11.91
C VAL A 30 -7.88 -1.54 -10.39
N PHE A 31 -8.10 -2.72 -9.81
CA PHE A 31 -7.86 -2.96 -8.40
C PHE A 31 -6.39 -2.68 -8.01
N VAL A 32 -5.43 -3.28 -8.74
CA VAL A 32 -4.00 -3.06 -8.53
C VAL A 32 -3.65 -1.59 -8.66
N PHE A 33 -4.27 -0.86 -9.60
CA PHE A 33 -4.05 0.57 -9.78
C PHE A 33 -4.34 1.40 -8.53
N TYR A 34 -5.46 1.13 -7.86
CA TYR A 34 -5.77 1.80 -6.60
C TYR A 34 -4.90 1.30 -5.45
N PHE A 35 -4.69 -0.02 -5.37
CA PHE A 35 -3.84 -0.67 -4.38
C PHE A 35 -2.43 -0.05 -4.32
N TYR A 36 -1.73 0.02 -5.45
CA TYR A 36 -0.32 0.45 -5.46
C TYR A 36 -0.20 1.94 -5.11
N ARG A 37 -1.14 2.78 -5.60
CA ARG A 37 -1.16 4.22 -5.31
C ARG A 37 -1.40 4.50 -3.84
N PHE A 38 -2.16 3.63 -3.20
CA PHE A 38 -2.44 3.77 -1.79
C PHE A 38 -1.23 3.37 -0.94
N LEU A 39 -0.65 2.21 -1.22
CA LEU A 39 0.48 1.68 -0.45
C LEU A 39 1.74 2.54 -0.55
N ALA A 40 1.95 3.17 -1.71
CA ALA A 40 3.14 3.94 -2.04
C ALA A 40 3.17 5.39 -1.52
N LYS A 41 2.05 5.88 -0.97
CA LYS A 41 2.00 7.23 -0.41
C LYS A 41 2.75 7.29 0.91
N LYS A 42 3.62 8.29 1.06
CA LYS A 42 4.32 8.53 2.33
C LYS A 42 3.30 8.88 3.42
N ASN A 43 2.46 9.88 3.13
CA ASN A 43 1.40 10.35 4.01
C ASN A 43 0.02 10.21 3.35
N LEU A 44 -0.93 9.58 4.06
CA LEU A 44 -2.31 9.45 3.55
C LEU A 44 -3.23 10.59 3.96
N ILE A 45 -2.87 11.29 5.05
CA ILE A 45 -3.66 12.36 5.65
C ILE A 45 -2.74 13.56 5.81
N GLU A 46 -3.13 14.68 5.22
CA GLU A 46 -2.40 15.94 5.32
C GLU A 46 -2.92 16.74 6.53
N LEU A 47 -2.04 17.07 7.48
CA LEU A 47 -2.39 17.95 8.58
C LEU A 47 -2.46 19.40 8.11
N ASN A 48 -3.62 20.03 8.26
CA ASN A 48 -3.76 21.47 8.02
C ASN A 48 -4.15 22.21 9.30
N LEU A 49 -3.15 22.61 10.10
CA LEU A 49 -3.33 23.33 11.36
C LEU A 49 -3.86 24.76 11.20
N SER A 50 -3.73 25.36 10.01
CA SER A 50 -4.14 26.75 9.75
C SER A 50 -5.66 26.97 9.92
N LYS A 51 -6.44 25.91 9.71
CA LYS A 51 -7.90 25.90 9.87
C LYS A 51 -8.35 26.10 11.32
N TYR A 52 -7.47 25.90 12.31
CA TYR A 52 -7.79 26.02 13.74
C TYR A 52 -7.40 27.36 14.36
N ASN A 53 -6.96 28.33 13.54
CA ASN A 53 -6.57 29.65 14.03
C ASN A 53 -7.76 30.60 14.30
N GLN A 54 -8.99 30.16 14.04
CA GLN A 54 -10.22 30.95 14.20
C GLN A 54 -10.92 30.75 15.56
N TYR A 55 -10.40 29.87 16.42
CA TYR A 55 -11.01 29.55 17.71
C TYR A 55 -10.50 30.46 18.83
N GLU A 56 -11.35 30.71 19.84
CA GLU A 56 -11.04 31.58 20.99
C GLU A 56 -9.79 31.14 21.78
N ASN A 57 -9.53 29.82 21.84
CA ASN A 57 -8.33 29.24 22.46
C ASN A 57 -7.48 28.49 21.41
N PRO A 58 -6.72 29.19 20.57
CA PRO A 58 -6.01 28.58 19.45
C PRO A 58 -4.91 27.61 19.91
N ALA A 59 -4.30 27.82 21.08
CA ALA A 59 -3.23 26.96 21.60
C ALA A 59 -3.75 25.57 22.01
N THR A 60 -4.85 25.49 22.75
CA THR A 60 -5.44 24.22 23.20
C THR A 60 -6.00 23.41 22.05
N VAL A 61 -6.67 24.07 21.10
CA VAL A 61 -7.22 23.40 19.90
C VAL A 61 -6.09 22.88 19.02
N LYS A 62 -5.00 23.63 18.83
CA LYS A 62 -3.80 23.16 18.12
C LYS A 62 -3.15 21.97 18.81
N PHE A 63 -2.97 22.01 20.13
CA PHE A 63 -2.38 20.91 20.89
C PHE A 63 -3.20 19.61 20.77
N LEU A 64 -4.52 19.71 20.93
CA LEU A 64 -5.41 18.56 20.82
C LEU A 64 -5.47 18.02 19.38
N ALA A 65 -5.52 18.90 18.37
CA ALA A 65 -5.46 18.52 16.97
C ALA A 65 -4.13 17.81 16.62
N THR A 66 -3.01 18.27 17.16
CA THR A 66 -1.71 17.61 17.01
C THR A 66 -1.69 16.24 17.67
N ILE A 67 -2.27 16.07 18.87
CA ILE A 67 -2.38 14.75 19.52
C ILE A 67 -3.24 13.80 18.69
N PHE A 68 -4.42 14.24 18.26
CA PHE A 68 -5.28 13.41 17.42
C PHE A 68 -4.59 13.04 16.12
N TYR A 69 -3.89 13.98 15.49
CA TYR A 69 -3.09 13.71 14.32
C TYR A 69 -1.99 12.67 14.61
N ILE A 70 -1.23 12.80 15.70
CA ILE A 70 -0.19 11.82 16.06
C ILE A 70 -0.81 10.43 16.24
N ILE A 71 -1.92 10.31 16.98
CA ILE A 71 -2.57 9.02 17.23
C ILE A 71 -3.10 8.40 15.94
N GLU A 72 -3.82 9.19 15.15
CA GLU A 72 -4.32 8.80 13.83
C GLU A 72 -3.17 8.33 12.95
N TYR A 73 -2.10 9.10 12.88
CA TYR A 73 -0.98 8.79 12.03
C TYR A 73 -0.21 7.54 12.52
N LEU A 74 0.08 7.45 13.81
CA LEU A 74 0.86 6.38 14.43
C LEU A 74 0.12 5.03 14.44
N VAL A 75 -1.21 5.03 14.50
CA VAL A 75 -2.02 3.80 14.61
C VAL A 75 -2.70 3.46 13.28
N ILE A 76 -3.34 4.42 12.60
CA ILE A 76 -4.11 4.13 11.39
C ILE A 76 -3.18 3.69 10.27
N LEU A 77 -2.02 4.31 10.10
CA LEU A 77 -1.12 3.95 9.00
C LEU A 77 -0.55 2.53 9.11
N PRO A 78 0.00 2.06 10.24
CA PRO A 78 0.41 0.66 10.34
C PRO A 78 -0.73 -0.33 10.13
N VAL A 79 -1.93 -0.07 10.67
CA VAL A 79 -3.11 -0.91 10.48
C VAL A 79 -3.49 -1.02 9.00
N LEU A 80 -3.38 0.09 8.29
CA LEU A 80 -3.75 0.20 6.91
C LEU A 80 -2.70 -0.37 5.96
N THR A 81 -1.41 -0.16 6.24
CA THR A 81 -0.31 -0.88 5.59
C THR A 81 -0.47 -2.39 5.81
N PHE A 82 -0.86 -2.81 7.01
CA PHE A 82 -1.14 -4.21 7.31
C PHE A 82 -2.34 -4.75 6.52
N PHE A 83 -3.43 -3.99 6.41
CA PHE A 83 -4.56 -4.36 5.57
C PHE A 83 -4.12 -4.60 4.13
N TRP A 84 -3.35 -3.68 3.54
CA TRP A 84 -2.85 -3.83 2.17
C TRP A 84 -1.82 -4.95 2.02
N PHE A 85 -1.00 -5.21 3.04
CA PHE A 85 -0.15 -6.40 3.11
C PHE A 85 -0.97 -7.68 3.02
N ALA A 86 -2.07 -7.79 3.76
CA ALA A 86 -2.94 -8.96 3.72
C ALA A 86 -3.57 -9.13 2.32
N VAL A 87 -4.01 -8.03 1.71
CA VAL A 87 -4.52 -8.07 0.33
C VAL A 87 -3.45 -8.55 -0.64
N LEU A 88 -2.22 -8.02 -0.56
CA LEU A 88 -1.11 -8.48 -1.40
C LEU A 88 -0.87 -9.98 -1.20
N ALA A 89 -0.78 -10.46 0.04
CA ALA A 89 -0.57 -11.87 0.34
C ALA A 89 -1.66 -12.77 -0.28
N ILE A 90 -2.92 -12.32 -0.26
CA ILE A 90 -4.03 -13.03 -0.92
C ILE A 90 -3.85 -13.03 -2.44
N LEU A 91 -3.44 -11.90 -3.06
CA LEU A 91 -3.14 -11.88 -4.49
C LEU A 91 -2.03 -12.89 -4.83
N ILE A 92 -0.94 -12.92 -4.05
CA ILE A 92 0.14 -13.87 -4.26
C ILE A 92 -0.37 -15.31 -4.10
N LEU A 93 -1.13 -15.62 -3.06
CA LEU A 93 -1.67 -16.96 -2.83
C LEU A 93 -2.54 -17.44 -4.00
N VAL A 94 -3.43 -16.59 -4.50
CA VAL A 94 -4.36 -16.95 -5.57
C VAL A 94 -3.64 -17.10 -6.91
N LEU A 95 -2.65 -16.25 -7.20
CA LEU A 95 -1.97 -16.23 -8.50
C LEU A 95 -0.73 -17.12 -8.56
N SER A 96 -0.09 -17.44 -7.44
CA SER A 96 1.10 -18.30 -7.40
C SER A 96 0.73 -19.78 -7.30
N LYS A 97 1.50 -20.62 -7.98
CA LYS A 97 1.39 -22.08 -7.86
C LYS A 97 2.57 -22.62 -7.06
N GLY A 98 2.26 -23.37 -6.00
CA GLY A 98 3.24 -24.18 -5.27
C GLY A 98 4.02 -23.44 -4.18
N LEU A 99 3.64 -22.21 -3.83
CA LEU A 99 4.21 -21.51 -2.67
C LEU A 99 3.39 -21.85 -1.42
N ASP A 100 4.08 -22.11 -0.32
CA ASP A 100 3.46 -22.26 0.99
C ASP A 100 3.12 -20.89 1.60
N ALA A 101 2.22 -20.91 2.60
CA ALA A 101 1.75 -19.71 3.28
C ALA A 101 2.88 -18.85 3.88
N SER A 102 3.93 -19.47 4.43
CA SER A 102 5.03 -18.75 5.08
C SER A 102 5.85 -17.98 4.06
N THR A 103 6.17 -18.61 2.93
CA THR A 103 6.88 -17.96 1.82
C THR A 103 6.06 -16.80 1.24
N ILE A 104 4.75 -16.98 1.09
CA ILE A 104 3.84 -15.91 0.59
C ILE A 104 3.84 -14.70 1.52
N LEU A 105 3.72 -14.92 2.83
CA LEU A 105 3.75 -13.85 3.82
C LEU A 105 5.10 -13.16 3.86
N LEU A 106 6.20 -13.91 3.75
CA LEU A 106 7.56 -13.36 3.69
C LEU A 106 7.74 -12.43 2.47
N ILE A 107 7.38 -12.89 1.28
CA ILE A 107 7.47 -12.08 0.05
C ILE A 107 6.60 -10.82 0.17
N SER A 108 5.37 -10.99 0.67
CA SER A 108 4.43 -9.89 0.83
C SER A 108 4.96 -8.85 1.82
N ALA A 109 5.49 -9.27 2.96
CA ALA A 109 6.02 -8.38 3.98
C ALA A 109 7.29 -7.67 3.50
N ALA A 110 8.20 -8.40 2.84
CA ALA A 110 9.41 -7.83 2.27
C ALA A 110 9.08 -6.76 1.21
N LEU A 111 8.14 -7.03 0.30
CA LEU A 111 7.73 -6.07 -0.70
C LEU A 111 7.06 -4.85 -0.06
N VAL A 112 6.10 -5.06 0.85
CA VAL A 112 5.41 -3.97 1.53
C VAL A 112 6.41 -3.10 2.28
N ALA A 113 7.35 -3.69 3.03
CA ALA A 113 8.39 -2.92 3.71
C ALA A 113 9.27 -2.13 2.73
N ALA A 114 9.69 -2.72 1.61
CA ALA A 114 10.45 -2.02 0.58
C ALA A 114 9.67 -0.84 -0.01
N VAL A 115 8.38 -1.02 -0.30
CA VAL A 115 7.48 0.04 -0.77
C VAL A 115 7.36 1.15 0.27
N ARG A 116 7.15 0.80 1.55
CA ARG A 116 7.04 1.80 2.63
C ARG A 116 8.34 2.58 2.80
N ILE A 117 9.48 1.92 2.87
CA ILE A 117 10.79 2.59 3.01
C ILE A 117 11.03 3.53 1.82
N THR A 118 10.79 3.06 0.59
CA THR A 118 11.00 3.88 -0.61
C THR A 118 10.03 5.05 -0.73
N SER A 119 8.84 5.01 -0.10
CA SER A 119 7.92 6.16 -0.08
C SER A 119 8.51 7.39 0.61
N TYR A 120 9.47 7.19 1.54
CA TYR A 120 10.20 8.29 2.18
C TYR A 120 11.34 8.84 1.31
N VAL A 121 11.74 8.12 0.26
CA VAL A 121 12.78 8.55 -0.70
C VAL A 121 12.14 9.18 -1.93
N SER A 122 11.24 8.44 -2.58
CA SER A 122 10.48 8.87 -3.75
C SER A 122 9.19 8.07 -3.84
N GLU A 123 8.05 8.76 -3.83
CA GLU A 123 6.76 8.12 -4.02
C GLU A 123 6.62 7.48 -5.42
N ASP A 124 7.31 8.00 -6.44
CA ASP A 124 7.29 7.42 -7.78
C ASP A 124 7.98 6.06 -7.80
N LEU A 125 9.16 5.95 -7.14
CA LEU A 125 9.85 4.67 -6.98
C LEU A 125 8.99 3.68 -6.18
N SER A 126 8.39 4.15 -5.09
CA SER A 126 7.51 3.33 -4.27
C SER A 126 6.29 2.80 -5.05
N ARG A 127 5.69 3.65 -5.90
CA ARG A 127 4.59 3.28 -6.80
C ARG A 127 5.01 2.22 -7.81
N ASP A 128 6.20 2.37 -8.38
CA ASP A 128 6.76 1.40 -9.32
C ASP A 128 7.01 0.06 -8.63
N LEU A 129 7.60 0.07 -7.43
CA LEU A 129 7.81 -1.17 -6.67
C LEU A 129 6.51 -1.87 -6.30
N ALA A 130 5.52 -1.13 -5.83
CA ALA A 130 4.25 -1.67 -5.35
C ALA A 130 3.43 -2.37 -6.45
N LYS A 131 3.54 -1.89 -7.71
CA LYS A 131 2.79 -2.47 -8.84
C LYS A 131 3.52 -3.62 -9.52
N MET A 132 4.85 -3.72 -9.40
CA MET A 132 5.65 -4.75 -10.07
C MET A 132 5.12 -6.15 -9.77
N LEU A 133 5.05 -6.52 -8.49
CA LEU A 133 4.72 -7.90 -8.12
C LEU A 133 3.29 -8.32 -8.49
N PRO A 134 2.23 -7.52 -8.22
CA PRO A 134 0.88 -7.86 -8.68
C PRO A 134 0.77 -8.02 -10.20
N PHE A 135 1.41 -7.15 -11.00
CA PHE A 135 1.35 -7.26 -12.46
C PHE A 135 2.21 -8.40 -13.00
N THR A 136 3.39 -8.64 -12.42
CA THR A 136 4.24 -9.79 -12.77
C THR A 136 3.52 -11.10 -12.48
N LEU A 137 2.85 -11.21 -11.33
CA LEU A 137 2.07 -12.40 -11.00
C LEU A 137 0.89 -12.58 -11.95
N LEU A 138 0.21 -11.50 -12.33
CA LEU A 138 -0.84 -11.59 -13.35
C LEU A 138 -0.28 -12.11 -14.68
N ALA A 139 0.86 -11.58 -15.13
CA ALA A 139 1.52 -12.01 -16.36
C ALA A 139 1.94 -13.49 -16.33
N ILE A 140 2.51 -13.95 -15.21
CA ILE A 140 2.85 -15.37 -15.01
C ILE A 140 1.58 -16.21 -14.96
N ALA A 141 0.55 -15.76 -14.25
CA ALA A 141 -0.70 -16.49 -14.11
C ALA A 141 -1.39 -16.70 -15.46
N ILE A 142 -1.61 -15.63 -16.24
CA ILE A 142 -2.28 -15.74 -17.56
C ILE A 142 -1.49 -16.59 -18.58
N THR A 143 -0.17 -16.73 -18.42
CA THR A 143 0.69 -17.54 -19.29
C THR A 143 0.87 -18.98 -18.79
N THR A 144 0.40 -19.29 -17.58
CA THR A 144 0.53 -20.62 -16.97
C THR A 144 -0.65 -21.51 -17.35
N ALA A 145 -0.37 -22.76 -17.73
CA ALA A 145 -1.39 -23.76 -18.03
C ALA A 145 -2.35 -23.94 -16.84
N GLY A 146 -3.66 -23.96 -17.11
CA GLY A 146 -4.71 -24.12 -16.11
C GLY A 146 -5.05 -22.85 -15.31
N PHE A 147 -4.58 -21.65 -15.70
CA PHE A 147 -5.12 -20.40 -15.15
C PHE A 147 -6.60 -20.20 -15.51
N PHE A 148 -6.99 -20.68 -16.68
CA PHE A 148 -8.36 -20.64 -17.15
C PHE A 148 -9.28 -21.67 -16.47
N ASP A 149 -8.75 -22.45 -15.51
CA ASP A 149 -9.51 -23.39 -14.68
C ASP A 149 -10.02 -22.71 -13.41
N ILE A 150 -11.31 -22.41 -13.41
CA ILE A 150 -12.02 -21.77 -12.29
C ILE A 150 -11.95 -22.63 -11.02
N SER A 151 -11.97 -23.97 -11.15
CA SER A 151 -11.95 -24.87 -10.00
C SER A 151 -10.62 -24.79 -9.25
N ALA A 152 -9.51 -24.71 -10.00
CA ALA A 152 -8.18 -24.55 -9.43
C ALA A 152 -8.04 -23.23 -8.66
N LEU A 153 -8.62 -22.13 -9.17
CA LEU A 153 -8.63 -20.83 -8.49
C LEU A 153 -9.45 -20.88 -7.19
N PHE A 154 -10.61 -21.54 -7.19
CA PHE A 154 -11.43 -21.69 -5.98
C PHE A 154 -10.72 -22.50 -4.89
N LEU A 155 -9.93 -23.51 -5.25
CA LEU A 155 -9.13 -24.26 -4.28
C LEU A 155 -8.09 -23.38 -3.59
N ARG A 156 -7.43 -22.47 -4.34
CA ARG A 156 -6.50 -21.50 -3.75
C ARG A 156 -7.15 -20.53 -2.78
N ILE A 157 -8.38 -20.07 -3.08
CA ILE A 157 -9.12 -19.18 -2.17
C ILE A 157 -9.40 -19.87 -0.83
N LYS A 158 -9.60 -21.19 -0.81
CA LYS A 158 -9.80 -21.94 0.44
C LYS A 158 -8.56 -22.01 1.33
N GLU A 159 -7.38 -21.72 0.79
CA GLU A 159 -6.12 -21.68 1.55
C GLU A 159 -5.94 -20.33 2.27
N VAL A 160 -6.72 -19.29 1.97
CA VAL A 160 -6.60 -17.95 2.58
C VAL A 160 -6.60 -17.98 4.12
N PRO A 161 -7.46 -18.75 4.81
CA PRO A 161 -7.44 -18.85 6.27
C PRO A 161 -6.09 -19.31 6.84
N SER A 162 -5.30 -20.10 6.09
CA SER A 162 -3.98 -20.57 6.54
C SER A 162 -2.98 -19.42 6.72
N LEU A 163 -3.14 -18.31 5.97
CA LEU A 163 -2.27 -17.14 6.08
C LEU A 163 -2.32 -16.51 7.48
N PHE A 164 -3.49 -16.53 8.15
CA PHE A 164 -3.68 -15.85 9.44
C PHE A 164 -2.93 -16.49 10.62
N SER A 165 -2.48 -17.74 10.46
CA SER A 165 -1.73 -18.45 11.52
C SER A 165 -0.38 -17.82 11.83
N HIS A 166 0.26 -17.16 10.86
CA HIS A 166 1.59 -16.57 10.99
C HIS A 166 1.58 -15.02 10.93
N VAL A 167 0.42 -14.43 10.73
CA VAL A 167 0.20 -12.98 10.59
C VAL A 167 0.81 -12.11 11.70
N PRO A 168 0.78 -12.48 13.00
CA PRO A 168 1.23 -11.58 14.07
C PRO A 168 2.69 -11.13 13.95
N TYR A 169 3.59 -12.02 13.52
CA TYR A 169 5.02 -11.70 13.36
C TYR A 169 5.24 -10.66 12.26
N TYR A 170 4.54 -10.78 11.14
CA TYR A 170 4.63 -9.84 10.02
C TYR A 170 3.97 -8.50 10.34
N LEU A 171 2.88 -8.50 11.12
CA LEU A 171 2.27 -7.28 11.63
C LEU A 171 3.26 -6.49 12.49
N LEU A 172 3.91 -7.15 13.45
CA LEU A 172 4.90 -6.49 14.31
C LEU A 172 6.04 -5.89 13.50
N PHE A 173 6.54 -6.61 12.50
CA PHE A 173 7.58 -6.13 11.60
C PHE A 173 7.16 -4.89 10.80
N ILE A 174 5.96 -4.91 10.19
CA ILE A 174 5.43 -3.78 9.42
C ILE A 174 5.26 -2.54 10.31
N VAL A 175 4.72 -2.73 11.51
CA VAL A 175 4.58 -1.65 12.50
C VAL A 175 5.96 -1.08 12.86
N ALA A 176 6.94 -1.93 13.15
CA ALA A 176 8.29 -1.49 13.49
C ALA A 176 8.95 -0.67 12.38
N ILE A 177 8.90 -1.13 11.12
CA ILE A 177 9.43 -0.39 9.97
C ILE A 177 8.73 0.97 9.82
N GLU A 178 7.39 1.00 9.91
CA GLU A 178 6.64 2.25 9.77
C GLU A 178 7.04 3.27 10.86
N LEU A 179 7.21 2.81 12.10
CA LEU A 179 7.65 3.67 13.21
C LEU A 179 9.08 4.18 13.01
N ILE A 180 10.02 3.31 12.60
CA ILE A 180 11.41 3.70 12.37
C ILE A 180 11.49 4.79 11.30
N MET A 181 10.85 4.57 10.15
CA MET A 181 10.88 5.54 9.05
C MET A 181 10.27 6.88 9.46
N ARG A 182 9.20 6.85 10.27
CA ARG A 182 8.54 8.05 10.75
C ARG A 182 9.37 8.86 11.73
N ILE A 183 10.02 8.18 12.67
CA ILE A 183 10.92 8.84 13.62
C ILE A 183 12.09 9.47 12.85
N GLY A 184 12.61 8.79 11.83
CA GLY A 184 13.65 9.33 10.94
C GLY A 184 13.22 10.61 10.22
N ASP A 185 12.02 10.63 9.65
CA ASP A 185 11.45 11.80 8.95
C ASP A 185 11.23 13.00 9.89
N PHE A 186 10.72 12.72 11.10
CA PHE A 186 10.57 13.75 12.13
C PHE A 186 11.92 14.33 12.59
N ALA A 187 12.93 13.47 12.79
CA ALA A 187 14.27 13.91 13.16
C ALA A 187 14.92 14.78 12.06
N GLN A 188 14.78 14.39 10.80
CA GLN A 188 15.32 15.15 9.67
C GLN A 188 14.66 16.54 9.54
N SER A 189 13.33 16.59 9.65
CA SER A 189 12.60 17.87 9.60
C SER A 189 12.94 18.80 10.76
N ALA A 190 13.15 18.27 11.97
CA ALA A 190 13.59 19.06 13.13
C ALA A 190 14.98 19.69 12.91
N ILE A 191 15.95 18.92 12.40
CA ILE A 191 17.32 19.41 12.14
C ILE A 191 17.33 20.46 11.02
N SER A 192 16.61 20.22 9.92
CA SER A 192 16.54 21.17 8.80
C SER A 192 15.91 22.51 9.21
N SER A 193 14.98 22.50 10.17
CA SER A 193 14.35 23.72 10.67
C SER A 193 15.27 24.56 11.57
N ALA A 194 16.21 23.92 12.28
CA ALA A 194 17.17 24.61 13.13
C ALA A 194 18.24 25.36 12.32
N GLY A 195 18.72 24.77 11.22
CA GLY A 195 19.79 25.34 10.38
C GLY A 195 19.37 26.50 9.46
N ALA A 196 18.06 26.69 9.23
CA ALA A 196 17.56 27.79 8.38
C ALA A 196 17.63 29.17 9.07
N THR A 197 17.70 29.20 10.39
CA THR A 197 17.69 30.45 11.18
C THR A 197 19.02 31.21 11.16
N ASP A 198 20.11 30.58 10.73
CA ASP A 198 21.46 31.17 10.77
C ASP A 198 21.88 31.84 9.44
N GLY A 199 21.11 31.68 8.36
CA GLY A 199 21.47 32.13 7.01
C GLY A 199 20.98 33.52 6.59
N GLU A 200 20.06 34.15 7.33
CA GLU A 200 19.38 35.38 6.91
C GLU A 200 19.99 36.69 7.45
N ILE A 201 21.12 36.64 8.19
CA ILE A 201 21.70 37.82 8.85
C ILE A 201 22.88 38.47 8.06
N LEU A 202 23.26 37.95 6.89
CA LEU A 202 24.47 38.40 6.16
C LEU A 202 24.26 39.17 4.84
N GLU A 203 23.07 39.71 4.57
CA GLU A 203 22.89 40.74 3.54
C GLU A 203 22.44 42.07 4.16
N ALA A 204 23.40 42.78 4.77
CA ALA A 204 23.23 44.21 4.99
C ALA A 204 23.42 44.94 3.64
N PRO A 205 22.53 45.86 3.24
CA PRO A 205 22.70 46.59 1.99
C PRO A 205 23.96 47.47 2.08
N SER A 206 24.83 47.38 1.08
CA SER A 206 26.03 48.23 1.00
C SER A 206 25.62 49.70 0.94
N PRO A 207 26.29 50.60 1.68
CA PRO A 207 26.00 52.02 1.57
C PRO A 207 26.41 52.49 0.18
N THR A 208 25.45 52.98 -0.59
CA THR A 208 25.70 53.72 -1.83
C THR A 208 26.36 55.04 -1.48
N GLU A 209 27.61 55.22 -1.91
CA GLU A 209 28.25 56.54 -2.07
C GLU A 209 27.70 57.27 -3.30
#